data_AF-A0A6A5YRZ7-F1
#
_entry.id   AF-A0A6A5YRZ7-F1
#
_cell.length_a   1.000
_cell.length_b   1.000
_cell.length_c   1.000
_cell.angle_alpha   90.00
_cell.angle_beta   90.00
_cell.angle_gamma   90.00
#
_symmetry.space_group_name_H-M   'P 1'
#
loop_
_entity.id
_entity.type
_entity.pdbx_description
1 polymer ?
#
loop_
_entity_poly.entity_id
_entity_poly.type
_entity_poly.pdbx_seq_one_letter_code
_entity_poly.pdbx_strand_id
1 'polypeptide(L)'
;MPNPGDYGSLAIESRTTPRQRSVRQVQPLPPRKRSRNDISDCPHSLAIVRTRRGSVEKECSICREPYGTTPAGGDIIVPVKLPCQHVFCQSCVEIHYCDKISCPLPYCTKEFPIQPETCSLCAYWAKENGVPLLVTVRAAEMVTSIRKALKDLATETKLYSLSRPEMDRLMRHVKDTLTEHEWRYYSGNDLAEILDPFLLAVDQDAAYKYYGAKLVRPAPRGNAFPARTNDPDDYPAGREPWVAAFFRQWALEYERDNGEVKEGLGVPQKLHQRNPSGGNWPYKRILAHKTEANGTVMYLVKWVGKRFLDEWVGKNQLCQEDRMKYDIDHEVQHPGVNSQVVIKKRRTL
;
A
#
# COMPACT_ATOMS: atom_id res chain seq x y z
N MET A 1 58.16 -13.37 60.14
CA MET A 1 59.08 -12.27 59.79
C MET A 1 59.17 -12.15 58.27
N PRO A 2 59.29 -10.93 57.73
CA PRO A 2 58.64 -10.50 56.50
C PRO A 2 59.61 -10.33 55.31
N ASN A 3 59.07 -10.29 54.09
CA ASN A 3 59.18 -9.05 53.30
C ASN A 3 58.16 -9.00 52.13
N PRO A 4 57.27 -7.99 52.12
CA PRO A 4 56.49 -7.58 50.97
C PRO A 4 57.29 -6.60 50.11
N GLY A 5 57.21 -6.73 48.79
CA GLY A 5 57.78 -5.78 47.83
C GLY A 5 56.69 -5.20 46.96
N ASP A 6 56.37 -3.93 47.23
CA ASP A 6 55.67 -2.99 46.36
C ASP A 6 56.20 -3.02 44.92
N TYR A 7 55.31 -2.96 43.93
CA TYR A 7 55.43 -2.01 42.81
C TYR A 7 54.05 -1.73 42.23
N GLY A 8 53.61 -0.49 42.39
CA GLY A 8 52.42 0.04 41.75
C GLY A 8 52.60 0.25 40.24
N SER A 9 51.49 0.20 39.51
CA SER A 9 51.29 0.97 38.29
C SER A 9 49.81 1.19 38.06
N LEU A 10 49.39 2.42 38.32
CA LEU A 10 48.08 2.98 37.99
C LEU A 10 48.06 3.27 36.49
N ALA A 11 47.31 2.47 35.71
CA ALA A 11 46.91 2.83 34.36
C ALA A 11 45.53 3.49 34.41
N ILE A 12 45.50 4.81 34.29
CA ILE A 12 44.28 5.60 34.13
C ILE A 12 43.89 5.52 32.64
N GLU A 13 42.98 4.61 32.30
CA GLU A 13 42.35 4.59 30.98
C GLU A 13 41.31 5.72 30.88
N SER A 14 41.70 6.79 30.18
CA SER A 14 40.83 7.90 29.83
C SER A 14 39.80 7.45 28.78
N ARG A 15 38.61 7.03 29.22
CA ARG A 15 37.45 6.81 28.35
C ARG A 15 36.90 8.15 27.86
N THR A 16 37.37 8.58 26.69
CA THR A 16 36.71 9.64 25.92
C THR A 16 35.47 9.05 25.25
N THR A 17 34.30 9.45 25.74
CA THR A 17 33.02 9.13 25.10
C THR A 17 32.85 9.97 23.83
N PRO A 18 32.42 9.38 22.71
CA PRO A 18 32.19 10.13 21.49
C PRO A 18 30.99 11.07 21.66
N ARG A 19 31.26 12.36 21.44
CA ARG A 19 30.32 13.48 21.50
C ARG A 19 29.18 13.25 20.50
N GLN A 20 27.97 12.95 20.97
CA GLN A 20 26.77 12.86 20.13
C GLN A 20 26.51 14.23 19.48
N ARG A 21 26.62 14.26 18.15
CA ARG A 21 26.29 15.42 17.33
C ARG A 21 24.77 15.52 17.27
N SER A 22 24.20 16.53 17.92
CA SER A 22 22.79 16.89 17.79
C SER A 22 22.48 17.18 16.32
N VAL A 23 21.78 16.25 15.67
CA VAL A 23 21.21 16.46 14.35
C VAL A 23 20.03 17.40 14.53
N ARG A 24 20.26 18.68 14.24
CA ARG A 24 19.23 19.71 14.20
C ARG A 24 18.26 19.31 13.07
N GLN A 25 17.08 18.81 13.44
CA GLN A 25 16.01 18.53 12.48
C GLN A 25 15.65 19.84 11.77
N VAL A 26 15.98 19.92 10.49
CA VAL A 26 15.45 20.96 9.60
C VAL A 26 13.97 20.65 9.44
N GLN A 27 13.10 21.42 10.11
CA GLN A 27 11.67 21.30 9.88
C GLN A 27 11.38 21.74 8.44
N PRO A 28 10.85 20.86 7.57
CA PRO A 28 10.39 21.28 6.26
C PRO A 28 9.28 22.33 6.45
N LEU A 29 9.35 23.41 5.66
CA LEU A 29 8.28 24.40 5.62
C LEU A 29 6.95 23.68 5.38
N PRO A 30 5.88 24.01 6.14
CA PRO A 30 4.62 23.33 6.00
C PRO A 30 4.11 23.51 4.56
N PRO A 31 3.67 22.42 3.89
CA PRO A 31 3.08 22.53 2.57
C PRO A 31 1.92 23.51 2.62
N ARG A 32 1.85 24.43 1.64
CA ARG A 32 0.74 25.37 1.49
C ARG A 32 -0.55 24.57 1.57
N LYS A 33 -1.36 24.81 2.61
CA LYS A 33 -2.69 24.22 2.78
C LYS A 33 -3.53 24.65 1.58
N ARG A 34 -3.70 23.76 0.59
CA ARG A 34 -4.75 23.90 -0.40
C ARG A 34 -6.09 23.83 0.36
N SER A 35 -7.00 24.72 0.02
CA SER A 35 -8.38 24.71 0.51
C SER A 35 -8.93 23.29 0.34
N ARG A 36 -9.48 22.72 1.41
CA ARG A 36 -10.04 21.35 1.45
C ARG A 36 -11.20 21.13 0.47
N ASN A 37 -11.68 22.20 -0.17
CA ASN A 37 -12.83 22.17 -1.08
C ASN A 37 -12.46 22.06 -2.58
N ASP A 38 -11.16 22.08 -2.94
CA ASP A 38 -10.71 22.12 -4.34
C ASP A 38 -9.90 20.90 -4.79
N ILE A 39 -9.89 19.82 -4.01
CA ILE A 39 -9.39 18.54 -4.54
C ILE A 39 -10.58 17.88 -5.23
N SER A 40 -10.84 18.25 -6.48
CA SER A 40 -11.74 17.47 -7.32
C SER A 40 -11.15 16.08 -7.49
N ASP A 41 -11.86 15.05 -7.03
CA ASP A 41 -11.49 13.65 -7.27
C ASP A 41 -11.16 13.45 -8.76
N CYS A 42 -10.11 12.68 -9.07
CA CYS A 42 -9.77 12.44 -10.47
C CYS A 42 -11.01 11.79 -11.12
N PRO A 43 -11.48 12.26 -12.29
CA PRO A 43 -12.71 11.73 -12.89
C PRO A 43 -12.60 10.24 -13.33
N HIS A 44 -11.41 9.64 -13.21
CA HIS A 44 -11.13 8.23 -13.48
C HIS A 44 -11.19 7.34 -12.23
N SER A 45 -11.18 7.91 -11.01
CA SER A 45 -11.22 7.10 -9.80
C SER A 45 -12.65 6.65 -9.53
N LEU A 46 -12.86 5.34 -9.55
CA LEU A 46 -14.06 4.71 -9.01
C LEU A 46 -13.87 4.58 -7.50
N ALA A 47 -14.71 5.26 -6.71
CA ALA A 47 -14.67 5.13 -5.26
C ALA A 47 -15.49 3.91 -4.86
N ILE A 48 -14.86 2.87 -4.30
CA ILE A 48 -15.61 1.73 -3.74
C ILE A 48 -16.51 2.27 -2.62
N VAL A 49 -17.80 1.94 -2.68
CA VAL A 49 -18.76 2.29 -1.63
C VAL A 49 -18.77 1.15 -0.63
N ARG A 50 -18.49 1.43 0.63
CA ARG A 50 -18.72 0.43 1.67
C ARG A 50 -20.21 0.45 2.02
N THR A 51 -20.92 -0.66 1.82
CA THR A 51 -22.35 -0.79 2.17
C THR A 51 -22.52 -0.66 3.69
N ARG A 52 -22.69 0.57 4.18
CA ARG A 52 -23.14 0.82 5.55
C ARG A 52 -24.61 0.42 5.67
N ARG A 53 -25.02 -0.04 6.85
CA ARG A 53 -26.44 -0.24 7.20
C ARG A 53 -27.17 1.11 7.08
N GLY A 54 -27.77 1.41 5.92
CA GLY A 54 -28.52 2.64 5.68
C GLY A 54 -28.33 3.32 4.33
N SER A 55 -27.51 2.79 3.40
CA SER A 55 -27.52 3.31 2.02
C SER A 55 -28.86 3.02 1.34
N VAL A 56 -29.37 4.00 0.58
CA VAL A 56 -30.68 3.93 -0.10
C VAL A 56 -30.70 2.87 -1.20
N GLU A 57 -29.57 2.66 -1.87
CA GLU A 57 -29.43 1.67 -2.93
C GLU A 57 -28.81 0.38 -2.36
N LYS A 58 -29.52 -0.73 -2.54
CA LYS A 58 -29.11 -2.08 -2.11
C LYS A 58 -28.68 -2.97 -3.28
N GLU A 59 -28.93 -2.54 -4.51
CA GLU A 59 -28.66 -3.29 -5.73
C GLU A 59 -28.12 -2.38 -6.83
N CYS A 60 -27.45 -2.98 -7.81
CA CYS A 60 -26.97 -2.28 -8.99
C CYS A 60 -28.13 -1.90 -9.92
N SER A 61 -28.22 -0.61 -10.30
CA SER A 61 -29.27 -0.15 -11.23
C SER A 61 -29.15 -0.74 -12.65
N ILE A 62 -28.01 -1.34 -13.00
CA ILE A 62 -27.74 -1.95 -14.31
C ILE A 62 -28.07 -3.45 -14.29
N CYS A 63 -27.34 -4.25 -13.50
CA CYS A 63 -27.54 -5.71 -13.46
C CYS A 63 -28.60 -6.19 -12.46
N ARG A 64 -29.12 -5.30 -11.60
CA ARG A 64 -30.07 -5.62 -10.52
C ARG A 64 -29.55 -6.59 -9.46
N GLU A 65 -28.25 -6.86 -9.44
CA GLU A 65 -27.66 -7.72 -8.42
C GLU A 65 -27.50 -6.97 -7.09
N PRO A 66 -27.77 -7.62 -5.94
CA PRO A 66 -27.60 -6.99 -4.64
C PRO A 66 -26.13 -6.80 -4.30
N TYR A 67 -25.77 -5.63 -3.79
CA TYR A 67 -24.40 -5.34 -3.37
C TYR A 67 -23.96 -6.23 -2.21
N GLY A 68 -22.68 -6.64 -2.22
CA GLY A 68 -22.09 -7.51 -1.20
C GLY A 68 -22.50 -8.98 -1.30
N THR A 69 -23.26 -9.37 -2.34
CA THR A 69 -23.58 -10.78 -2.62
C THR A 69 -22.58 -11.38 -3.62
N THR A 70 -22.50 -12.71 -3.64
CA THR A 70 -21.69 -13.47 -4.60
C THR A 70 -22.63 -14.34 -5.43
N PRO A 71 -22.93 -13.97 -6.69
CA PRO A 71 -23.75 -14.79 -7.58
C PRO A 71 -23.11 -16.16 -7.83
N ALA A 72 -23.91 -17.13 -8.25
CA ALA A 72 -23.41 -18.48 -8.50
C ALA A 72 -22.34 -18.47 -9.61
N GLY A 73 -21.07 -18.71 -9.24
CA GLY A 73 -19.94 -18.71 -10.17
C GLY A 73 -19.36 -17.33 -10.51
N GLY A 74 -19.74 -16.28 -9.79
CA GLY A 74 -19.21 -14.91 -9.97
C GLY A 74 -18.41 -14.41 -8.77
N ASP A 75 -17.87 -13.19 -8.91
CA ASP A 75 -17.21 -12.45 -7.84
C ASP A 75 -18.23 -11.71 -6.94
N ILE A 76 -17.77 -11.16 -5.82
CA ILE A 76 -18.59 -10.30 -4.96
C ILE A 76 -19.03 -9.05 -5.74
N ILE A 77 -20.31 -8.69 -5.64
CA ILE A 77 -20.85 -7.47 -6.26
C ILE A 77 -20.42 -6.25 -5.44
N VAL A 78 -19.29 -5.65 -5.83
CA VAL A 78 -18.72 -4.46 -5.19
C VAL A 78 -19.40 -3.20 -5.73
N PRO A 79 -20.09 -2.40 -4.89
CA PRO A 79 -20.59 -1.11 -5.34
C PRO A 79 -19.46 -0.10 -5.48
N VAL A 80 -19.50 0.69 -6.55
CA VAL A 80 -18.60 1.80 -6.83
C VAL A 80 -19.41 3.05 -7.13
N LYS A 81 -18.89 4.19 -6.69
CA LYS A 81 -19.45 5.51 -6.88
C LYS A 81 -18.68 6.26 -7.93
N LEU A 82 -19.41 6.74 -8.93
CA LEU A 82 -18.86 7.60 -9.97
C LEU A 82 -18.66 9.02 -9.45
N PRO A 83 -17.85 9.87 -10.11
CA PRO A 83 -17.75 11.29 -9.77
C PRO A 83 -19.08 12.06 -9.90
N CYS A 84 -20.06 11.53 -10.64
CA CYS A 84 -21.44 12.03 -10.66
C CYS A 84 -22.26 11.67 -9.42
N GLN A 85 -21.68 10.96 -8.44
CA GLN A 85 -22.26 10.47 -7.19
C GLN A 85 -23.24 9.29 -7.33
N HIS A 86 -23.50 8.81 -8.55
CA HIS A 86 -24.30 7.60 -8.78
C HIS A 86 -23.49 6.33 -8.45
N VAL A 87 -24.20 5.31 -7.94
CA VAL A 87 -23.61 4.04 -7.50
C VAL A 87 -24.06 2.90 -8.40
N PHE A 88 -23.12 2.07 -8.81
CA PHE A 88 -23.34 0.86 -9.61
C PHE A 88 -22.41 -0.24 -9.11
N CYS A 89 -22.54 -1.48 -9.58
CA CYS A 89 -21.49 -2.47 -9.32
C CYS A 89 -20.27 -2.19 -10.21
N GLN A 90 -19.08 -2.52 -9.69
CA GLN A 90 -17.80 -2.31 -10.34
C GLN A 90 -17.78 -2.89 -11.75
N SER A 91 -18.20 -4.15 -11.90
CA SER A 91 -18.21 -4.86 -13.19
C SER A 91 -19.07 -4.14 -14.24
N CYS A 92 -20.26 -3.65 -13.88
CA CYS A 92 -21.11 -2.93 -14.82
C CYS A 92 -20.51 -1.59 -15.25
N VAL A 93 -19.82 -0.88 -14.35
CA VAL A 93 -19.12 0.37 -14.71
C VAL A 93 -17.95 0.09 -15.64
N GLU A 94 -17.14 -0.93 -15.32
CA GLU A 94 -15.99 -1.31 -16.14
C GLU A 94 -16.42 -1.71 -17.55
N ILE A 95 -17.48 -2.54 -17.67
CA ILE A 95 -18.07 -2.90 -18.97
C ILE A 95 -18.61 -1.66 -19.68
N HIS A 96 -19.34 -0.78 -18.98
CA HIS A 96 -19.87 0.44 -19.59
C HIS A 96 -18.75 1.33 -20.14
N TYR A 97 -17.65 1.46 -19.39
CA TYR A 97 -16.50 2.28 -19.76
C TYR A 97 -15.69 1.72 -20.93
N CYS A 98 -15.88 0.45 -21.30
CA CYS A 98 -15.36 -0.07 -22.57
C CYS A 98 -16.04 0.58 -23.79
N ASP A 99 -17.31 0.97 -23.67
CA ASP A 99 -18.11 1.45 -24.80
C ASP A 99 -18.43 2.95 -24.74
N LYS A 100 -18.63 3.48 -23.53
CA LYS A 100 -19.13 4.83 -23.29
C LYS A 100 -18.47 5.46 -22.08
N ILE A 101 -18.25 6.77 -22.19
CA ILE A 101 -17.53 7.56 -21.20
C ILE A 101 -18.45 8.32 -20.26
N SER A 102 -19.76 8.20 -20.50
CA SER A 102 -20.80 8.88 -19.74
C SER A 102 -21.21 8.06 -18.52
N CYS A 103 -21.95 8.68 -17.61
CA CYS A 103 -22.68 7.94 -16.59
C CYS A 103 -23.67 6.94 -17.26
N PRO A 104 -23.81 5.71 -16.73
CA PRO A 104 -24.78 4.75 -17.25
C PRO A 104 -26.24 5.19 -17.15
N LEU A 105 -26.56 6.17 -16.30
CA LEU A 105 -27.92 6.69 -16.17
C LEU A 105 -28.22 7.70 -17.29
N PRO A 106 -29.31 7.53 -18.05
CA PRO A 106 -29.60 8.34 -19.24
C PRO A 106 -29.88 9.82 -18.92
N TYR A 107 -30.27 10.13 -17.68
CA TYR A 107 -30.51 11.50 -17.20
C TYR A 107 -29.26 12.19 -16.66
N CYS A 108 -28.12 11.49 -16.58
CA CYS A 108 -26.86 12.05 -16.11
C CYS A 108 -25.93 12.32 -17.30
N THR A 109 -25.79 13.59 -17.68
CA THR A 109 -24.96 14.02 -18.81
C THR A 109 -23.48 14.18 -18.45
N LYS A 110 -23.03 13.67 -17.30
CA LYS A 110 -21.61 13.75 -16.92
C LYS A 110 -20.81 12.75 -17.75
N GLU A 111 -19.77 13.25 -18.41
CA GLU A 111 -18.75 12.47 -19.10
C GLU A 111 -17.48 12.41 -18.24
N PHE A 112 -16.77 11.29 -18.33
CA PHE A 112 -15.52 11.03 -17.65
C PHE A 112 -14.42 10.83 -18.70
N PRO A 113 -13.21 11.38 -18.55
CA PRO A 113 -12.19 11.19 -19.56
C PRO A 113 -11.79 9.70 -19.63
N ILE A 114 -11.48 9.21 -20.84
CA ILE A 114 -11.10 7.79 -21.05
C ILE A 114 -9.64 7.56 -20.70
N GLN A 115 -8.79 8.56 -20.96
CA GLN A 115 -7.35 8.36 -21.00
C GLN A 115 -6.70 8.98 -19.76
N PRO A 116 -6.24 8.16 -18.80
CA PRO A 116 -5.56 8.62 -17.58
C PRO A 116 -4.37 9.54 -17.89
N GLU A 117 -3.72 9.32 -19.04
CA GLU A 117 -2.57 10.08 -19.53
C GLU A 117 -2.88 11.50 -20.03
N THR A 118 -4.13 11.78 -20.41
CA THR A 118 -4.56 13.13 -20.81
C THR A 118 -5.08 13.97 -19.64
N CYS A 119 -5.38 13.30 -18.53
CA CYS A 119 -5.92 13.96 -17.35
C CYS A 119 -4.79 14.56 -16.53
N SER A 120 -4.75 15.89 -16.44
CA SER A 120 -3.73 16.59 -15.66
C SER A 120 -3.71 16.17 -14.18
N LEU A 121 -4.86 15.80 -13.60
CA LEU A 121 -4.94 15.25 -12.25
C LEU A 121 -4.37 13.84 -12.16
N CYS A 122 -4.69 12.95 -13.10
CA CYS A 122 -4.18 11.58 -13.07
C CYS A 122 -2.71 11.51 -13.52
N ALA A 123 -2.23 12.40 -14.39
CA ALA A 123 -0.83 12.59 -14.74
C ALA A 123 -0.03 13.23 -13.60
N TYR A 124 -0.59 14.25 -12.92
CA TYR A 124 -0.02 14.80 -11.69
C TYR A 124 -0.01 13.75 -10.58
N TRP A 125 -1.07 12.96 -10.44
CA TRP A 125 -1.15 11.87 -9.48
C TRP A 125 -0.13 10.78 -9.82
N ALA A 126 0.00 10.35 -11.08
CA ALA A 126 1.05 9.41 -11.50
C ALA A 126 2.47 9.96 -11.33
N LYS A 127 2.65 11.29 -11.43
CA LYS A 127 3.94 11.98 -11.28
C LYS A 127 4.31 12.26 -9.82
N GLU A 128 3.36 12.58 -8.96
CA GLU A 128 3.55 12.78 -7.52
C GLU A 128 3.49 11.46 -6.74
N ASN A 129 2.71 10.48 -7.21
CA ASN A 129 2.68 9.10 -6.71
C ASN A 129 3.50 8.20 -7.64
N GLY A 130 4.72 8.65 -7.97
CA GLY A 130 5.66 7.88 -8.78
C GLY A 130 5.76 6.42 -8.31
N VAL A 131 6.17 5.54 -9.23
CA VAL A 131 6.32 4.09 -9.08
C VAL A 131 6.06 3.59 -7.64
N PRO A 132 4.86 3.04 -7.36
CA PRO A 132 4.39 2.88 -6.00
C PRO A 132 5.43 2.13 -5.17
N LEU A 133 5.81 2.74 -4.04
CA LEU A 133 6.61 2.06 -3.06
C LEU A 133 5.76 0.93 -2.48
N LEU A 134 6.37 -0.23 -2.32
CA LEU A 134 5.78 -1.34 -1.61
C LEU A 134 6.70 -1.77 -0.48
N VAL A 135 6.10 -2.10 0.66
CA VAL A 135 6.80 -2.73 1.77
C VAL A 135 6.58 -4.23 1.72
N THR A 136 7.66 -4.98 1.94
CA THR A 136 7.55 -6.42 2.21
C THR A 136 7.26 -6.60 3.69
N VAL A 137 6.20 -7.35 4.03
CA VAL A 137 5.87 -7.64 5.43
C VAL A 137 6.96 -8.53 6.05
N ARG A 138 7.66 -8.00 7.05
CA ARG A 138 8.62 -8.72 7.89
C ARG A 138 8.11 -8.76 9.32
N ALA A 139 7.32 -9.78 9.65
CA ALA A 139 6.48 -9.80 10.85
C ALA A 139 7.25 -9.51 12.14
N ALA A 140 8.34 -10.24 12.42
CA ALA A 140 9.10 -10.08 13.66
C ALA A 140 9.70 -8.68 13.82
N GLU A 141 10.21 -8.10 12.73
CA GLU A 141 10.77 -6.75 12.72
C GLU A 141 9.69 -5.70 12.92
N MET A 142 8.61 -5.79 12.14
CA MET A 142 7.50 -4.84 12.18
C MET A 142 6.80 -4.85 13.54
N VAL A 143 6.54 -6.03 14.14
CA VAL A 143 6.00 -6.16 15.51
C VAL A 143 6.89 -5.44 16.53
N THR A 144 8.21 -5.58 16.40
CA THR A 144 9.18 -4.92 17.30
C THR A 144 9.17 -3.40 17.10
N SER A 145 9.16 -2.94 15.84
CA SER A 145 9.09 -1.53 15.46
C SER A 145 7.80 -0.86 15.98
N ILE A 146 6.64 -1.47 15.72
CA ILE A 146 5.32 -1.00 16.19
C ILE A 146 5.29 -0.90 17.71
N ARG A 147 5.74 -1.95 18.41
CA ARG A 147 5.75 -1.96 19.89
C ARG A 147 6.62 -0.84 20.45
N LYS A 148 7.78 -0.58 19.83
CA LYS A 148 8.66 0.52 20.21
C LYS A 148 7.97 1.86 19.97
N ALA A 149 7.41 2.08 18.78
CA ALA A 149 6.72 3.32 18.41
C ALA A 149 5.52 3.63 19.35
N LEU A 150 4.72 2.63 19.72
CA LEU A 150 3.64 2.79 20.70
C LEU A 150 4.14 3.19 22.09
N LYS A 151 5.27 2.61 22.54
CA LYS A 151 5.89 2.99 23.83
C LYS A 151 6.43 4.42 23.78
N ASP A 152 7.09 4.78 22.70
CA ASP A 152 7.64 6.12 22.50
C ASP A 152 6.49 7.16 22.53
N LEU A 153 5.40 6.92 21.78
CA LEU A 153 4.19 7.75 21.79
C LEU A 153 3.58 7.91 23.21
N ALA A 154 3.56 6.83 23.99
CA ALA A 154 3.03 6.86 25.36
C ALA A 154 3.92 7.64 26.34
N THR A 155 5.23 7.79 26.07
CA THR A 155 6.12 8.63 26.87
C THR A 155 5.94 10.11 26.57
N GLU A 156 5.66 10.47 25.32
CA GLU A 156 5.36 11.85 24.91
C GLU A 156 4.04 12.37 25.48
N THR A 157 3.03 11.50 25.62
CA THR A 157 1.73 11.89 26.15
C THR A 157 1.02 10.70 26.81
N LYS A 158 0.70 10.86 28.10
CA LYS A 158 -0.05 9.86 28.89
C LYS A 158 -1.42 9.51 28.32
N LEU A 159 -1.99 10.34 27.43
CA LEU A 159 -3.28 10.07 26.77
C LEU A 159 -3.22 8.83 25.87
N TYR A 160 -2.04 8.47 25.35
CA TYR A 160 -1.83 7.26 24.55
C TYR A 160 -1.36 6.06 25.39
N SER A 161 -1.33 6.20 26.72
CA SER A 161 -0.92 5.11 27.60
C SER A 161 -1.97 4.00 27.67
N LEU A 162 -1.56 2.81 27.25
CA LEU A 162 -2.32 1.58 27.37
C LEU A 162 -1.93 0.86 28.65
N SER A 163 -2.91 0.24 29.31
CA SER A 163 -2.62 -0.75 30.34
C SER A 163 -1.92 -1.97 29.72
N ARG A 164 -1.20 -2.74 30.54
CA ARG A 164 -0.51 -3.94 30.07
C ARG A 164 -1.45 -4.92 29.33
N PRO A 165 -2.66 -5.24 29.84
CA PRO A 165 -3.58 -6.13 29.12
C PRO A 165 -4.06 -5.57 27.77
N GLU A 166 -4.29 -4.26 27.66
CA GLU A 166 -4.69 -3.61 26.40
C GLU A 166 -3.56 -3.69 25.37
N MET A 167 -2.33 -3.38 25.78
CA MET A 167 -1.13 -3.50 24.94
C MET A 167 -0.92 -4.95 24.48
N ASP A 168 -1.05 -5.92 25.37
CA ASP A 168 -0.85 -7.34 25.04
C ASP A 168 -1.89 -7.84 24.03
N ARG A 169 -3.16 -7.43 24.14
CA ARG A 169 -4.21 -7.75 23.16
C ARG A 169 -3.92 -7.12 21.80
N LEU A 170 -3.59 -5.83 21.76
CA LEU A 170 -3.26 -5.13 20.52
C LEU A 170 -2.05 -5.77 19.83
N MET A 171 -0.98 -6.03 20.59
CA MET A 171 0.23 -6.61 20.01
C MET A 171 0.06 -8.07 19.59
N ARG A 172 -0.88 -8.81 20.18
CA ARG A 172 -1.28 -10.13 19.68
C ARG A 172 -1.92 -10.02 18.30
N HIS A 173 -2.90 -9.14 18.14
CA HIS A 173 -3.52 -8.88 16.84
C HIS A 173 -2.50 -8.46 15.77
N VAL A 174 -1.63 -7.51 16.08
CA VAL A 174 -0.56 -7.06 15.17
C VAL A 174 0.35 -8.22 14.78
N LYS A 175 0.75 -9.06 15.75
CA LYS A 175 1.62 -10.22 15.48
C LYS A 175 0.92 -11.23 14.57
N ASP A 176 -0.30 -11.63 14.92
CA ASP A 176 -1.04 -12.65 14.20
C ASP A 176 -1.30 -12.20 12.74
N THR A 177 -1.73 -10.94 12.57
CA THR A 177 -1.96 -10.34 11.25
C THR A 177 -0.67 -10.27 10.42
N LEU A 178 0.42 -9.77 10.98
CA LEU A 178 1.68 -9.67 10.23
C LEU A 178 2.27 -11.05 9.91
N THR A 179 2.06 -12.05 10.76
CA THR A 179 2.47 -13.44 10.50
C THR A 179 1.64 -14.07 9.37
N GLU A 180 0.33 -13.85 9.36
CA GLU A 180 -0.54 -14.30 8.25
C GLU A 180 -0.14 -13.64 6.91
N HIS A 181 0.27 -12.39 6.96
CA HIS A 181 0.67 -11.61 5.79
C HIS A 181 2.18 -11.63 5.53
N GLU A 182 2.95 -12.50 6.18
CA GLU A 182 4.41 -12.49 6.09
C GLU A 182 4.87 -12.71 4.64
N TRP A 183 5.81 -11.87 4.19
CA TRP A 183 6.34 -11.84 2.82
C TRP A 183 5.36 -11.41 1.72
N ARG A 184 4.18 -10.94 2.08
CA ARG A 184 3.30 -10.23 1.14
C ARG A 184 3.75 -8.76 1.04
N TYR A 185 3.23 -8.09 0.02
CA TYR A 185 3.59 -6.72 -0.30
C TYR A 185 2.38 -5.81 -0.17
N TYR A 186 2.56 -4.66 0.46
CA TYR A 186 1.50 -3.67 0.67
C TYR A 186 2.05 -2.28 0.40
N SER A 187 1.18 -1.36 -0.04
CA SER A 187 1.45 0.06 0.16
C SER A 187 1.36 0.39 1.65
N GLY A 188 1.85 1.57 2.05
CA GLY A 188 1.71 2.06 3.42
C GLY A 188 0.24 2.19 3.85
N ASN A 189 -0.65 2.54 2.91
CA ASN A 189 -2.08 2.61 3.19
C ASN A 189 -2.68 1.22 3.41
N ASP A 190 -2.45 0.27 2.51
CA ASP A 190 -3.02 -1.08 2.64
C ASP A 190 -2.49 -1.79 3.89
N LEU A 191 -1.20 -1.57 4.22
CA LEU A 191 -0.61 -2.11 5.45
C LEU A 191 -1.30 -1.54 6.70
N ALA A 192 -1.62 -0.24 6.70
CA ALA A 192 -2.34 0.38 7.80
C ALA A 192 -3.74 -0.20 7.97
N GLU A 193 -4.44 -0.47 6.87
CA GLU A 193 -5.78 -1.04 6.88
C GLU A 193 -5.79 -2.46 7.46
N ILE A 194 -4.88 -3.34 7.03
CA ILE A 194 -4.83 -4.70 7.57
C ILE A 194 -4.45 -4.71 9.05
N LEU A 195 -3.64 -3.74 9.51
CA LEU A 195 -3.26 -3.59 10.92
C LEU A 195 -4.35 -2.97 11.80
N ASP A 196 -5.41 -2.40 11.20
CA ASP A 196 -6.48 -1.75 11.93
C ASP A 196 -7.46 -2.82 12.51
N PRO A 197 -7.49 -3.01 13.85
CA PRO A 197 -8.31 -4.04 14.47
C PRO A 197 -9.82 -3.79 14.37
N PHE A 198 -10.25 -2.60 13.97
CA PHE A 198 -11.66 -2.21 13.92
C PHE A 198 -12.20 -2.16 12.50
N LEU A 199 -11.32 -1.90 11.52
CA LEU A 199 -11.71 -1.77 10.13
C LEU A 199 -12.18 -3.11 9.54
N LEU A 200 -11.47 -4.19 9.85
CA LEU A 200 -11.75 -5.53 9.34
C LEU A 200 -12.64 -6.37 10.27
N ALA A 201 -13.16 -5.78 11.35
CA ALA A 201 -14.00 -6.49 12.31
C ALA A 201 -15.41 -6.73 11.76
N VAL A 202 -15.83 -7.99 11.69
CA VAL A 202 -17.21 -8.38 11.34
C VAL A 202 -18.23 -7.77 12.30
N ASP A 203 -17.88 -7.72 13.59
CA ASP A 203 -18.64 -7.07 14.65
C ASP A 203 -17.77 -6.00 15.32
N GLN A 204 -17.95 -4.74 14.90
CA GLN A 204 -17.21 -3.60 15.44
C GLN A 204 -17.48 -3.38 16.93
N ASP A 205 -18.72 -3.60 17.40
CA ASP A 205 -19.07 -3.40 18.81
C ASP A 205 -18.37 -4.44 19.69
N ALA A 206 -18.31 -5.69 19.23
CA ALA A 206 -17.52 -6.74 19.89
C ALA A 206 -16.03 -6.41 19.90
N ALA A 207 -15.48 -5.90 18.79
CA ALA A 207 -14.08 -5.47 18.72
C ALA A 207 -13.80 -4.31 19.69
N TYR A 208 -14.67 -3.30 19.75
CA TYR A 208 -14.56 -2.18 20.69
C TYR A 208 -14.55 -2.65 22.14
N LYS A 209 -15.41 -3.61 22.48
CA LYS A 209 -15.45 -4.21 23.82
C LYS A 209 -14.19 -5.03 24.12
N TYR A 210 -13.69 -5.80 23.15
CA TYR A 210 -12.53 -6.67 23.32
C TYR A 210 -11.23 -5.89 23.53
N TYR A 211 -10.96 -4.92 22.66
CA TYR A 211 -9.72 -4.13 22.72
C TYR A 211 -9.75 -3.11 23.87
N GLY A 212 -10.93 -2.55 24.16
CA GLY A 212 -11.17 -1.64 25.27
C GLY A 212 -11.37 -0.20 24.81
N ALA A 213 -12.17 0.54 25.58
CA ALA A 213 -12.65 1.88 25.22
C ALA A 213 -11.53 2.92 24.98
N LYS A 214 -10.32 2.70 25.52
CA LYS A 214 -9.19 3.62 25.29
C LYS A 214 -8.72 3.61 23.84
N LEU A 215 -8.66 2.45 23.20
CA LEU A 215 -8.16 2.30 21.83
C LEU A 215 -9.14 2.85 20.78
N VAL A 216 -10.44 2.81 21.10
CA VAL A 216 -11.54 3.24 20.22
C VAL A 216 -11.70 4.77 20.20
N ARG A 217 -11.19 5.46 21.21
CA ARG A 217 -11.35 6.91 21.31
C ARG A 217 -10.67 7.60 20.11
N PRO A 218 -11.23 8.71 19.62
CA PRO A 218 -10.53 9.54 18.66
C PRO A 218 -9.20 10.05 19.21
N ALA A 219 -8.29 10.43 18.30
CA ALA A 219 -7.05 11.09 18.70
C ALA A 219 -7.35 12.32 19.58
N PRO A 220 -6.79 12.41 20.80
CA PRO A 220 -7.05 13.53 21.71
C PRO A 220 -6.69 14.90 21.11
N ARG A 221 -5.77 14.91 20.14
CA ARG A 221 -5.41 16.07 19.35
C ARG A 221 -5.69 15.75 17.88
N GLY A 222 -6.59 16.50 17.26
CA GLY A 222 -6.99 16.27 15.85
C GLY A 222 -5.88 16.46 14.81
N ASN A 223 -4.70 16.94 15.23
CA ASN A 223 -3.50 17.10 14.41
C ASN A 223 -2.33 16.20 14.83
N ALA A 224 -2.52 15.27 15.77
CA ALA A 224 -1.46 14.36 16.21
C ALA A 224 -1.03 13.39 15.10
N PHE A 225 -1.98 13.02 14.24
CA PHE A 225 -1.76 12.16 13.09
C PHE A 225 -2.18 12.91 11.82
N PRO A 226 -1.54 12.65 10.66
CA PRO A 226 -2.02 13.18 9.39
C PRO A 226 -3.49 12.77 9.19
N ALA A 227 -4.31 13.58 8.52
CA ALA A 227 -5.68 13.15 8.22
C ALA A 227 -5.66 12.00 7.20
N ARG A 228 -6.62 11.08 7.30
CA ARG A 228 -6.85 10.06 6.26
C ARG A 228 -7.23 10.78 4.96
N THR A 229 -6.42 10.60 3.91
CA THR A 229 -6.59 11.24 2.61
C THR A 229 -7.59 10.51 1.72
N ASN A 230 -7.68 9.19 1.88
CA ASN A 230 -8.46 8.30 1.03
C ASN A 230 -9.49 7.54 1.88
N ASP A 231 -10.72 7.49 1.42
CA ASP A 231 -11.87 6.78 1.98
C ASP A 231 -12.54 7.43 3.23
N PRO A 232 -13.48 8.38 3.04
CA PRO A 232 -14.28 8.96 4.13
C PRO A 232 -15.28 7.97 4.75
N ASP A 233 -15.43 6.76 4.19
CA ASP A 233 -16.45 5.80 4.61
C ASP A 233 -15.97 4.82 5.70
N ASP A 234 -14.69 4.87 6.10
CA ASP A 234 -14.17 4.01 7.18
C ASP A 234 -14.59 4.47 8.55
N TYR A 235 -14.38 5.76 8.82
CA TYR A 235 -14.70 6.39 10.08
C TYR A 235 -15.41 7.71 9.81
N PRO A 236 -16.51 8.03 10.52
CA PRO A 236 -17.07 9.37 10.46
C PRO A 236 -16.01 10.43 10.77
N ALA A 237 -16.13 11.62 10.18
CA ALA A 237 -15.16 12.70 10.36
C ALA A 237 -14.90 12.98 11.85
N GLY A 238 -13.62 12.93 12.24
CA GLY A 238 -13.18 13.13 13.63
C GLY A 238 -13.47 11.97 14.58
N ARG A 239 -13.95 10.82 14.07
CA ARG A 239 -14.22 9.61 14.86
C ARG A 239 -13.25 8.45 14.60
N GLU A 240 -12.21 8.64 13.79
CA GLU A 240 -11.15 7.64 13.59
C GLU A 240 -10.50 7.31 14.95
N PRO A 241 -10.53 6.03 15.40
CA PRO A 241 -9.80 5.59 16.58
C PRO A 241 -8.33 5.99 16.49
N TRP A 242 -7.77 6.52 17.56
CA TRP A 242 -6.39 7.03 17.52
C TRP A 242 -5.38 5.92 17.18
N VAL A 243 -5.67 4.66 17.52
CA VAL A 243 -4.80 3.53 17.18
C VAL A 243 -4.79 3.26 15.66
N ALA A 244 -5.92 3.45 14.98
CA ALA A 244 -6.00 3.36 13.52
C ALA A 244 -5.18 4.47 12.87
N ALA A 245 -5.31 5.70 13.39
CA ALA A 245 -4.50 6.84 12.95
C ALA A 245 -3.00 6.63 13.20
N PHE A 246 -2.64 6.00 14.32
CA PHE A 246 -1.26 5.59 14.63
C PHE A 246 -0.73 4.58 13.63
N PHE A 247 -1.46 3.49 13.32
CA PHE A 247 -1.01 2.50 12.34
C PHE A 247 -0.82 3.10 10.96
N ARG A 248 -1.71 4.02 10.56
CA ARG A 248 -1.58 4.75 9.30
C ARG A 248 -0.32 5.61 9.25
N GLN A 249 -0.05 6.39 10.29
CA GLN A 249 1.20 7.17 10.34
C GLN A 249 2.42 6.24 10.34
N TRP A 250 2.43 5.21 11.18
CA TRP A 250 3.54 4.27 11.28
C TRP A 250 3.80 3.55 9.95
N ALA A 251 2.76 3.09 9.25
CA ALA A 251 2.91 2.35 8.00
C ALA A 251 3.42 3.26 6.86
N LEU A 252 2.95 4.50 6.78
CA LEU A 252 3.46 5.49 5.82
C LEU A 252 4.93 5.87 6.09
N GLU A 253 5.30 6.04 7.36
CA GLU A 253 6.70 6.27 7.74
C GLU A 253 7.56 5.05 7.45
N TYR A 254 7.06 3.84 7.73
CA TYR A 254 7.76 2.60 7.46
C TYR A 254 7.95 2.38 5.95
N GLU A 255 6.95 2.69 5.12
CA GLU A 255 7.04 2.68 3.66
C GLU A 255 8.02 3.71 3.13
N ARG A 256 8.00 4.94 3.64
CA ARG A 256 9.00 5.94 3.24
C ARG A 256 10.42 5.45 3.51
N ASP A 257 10.64 4.79 4.65
CA ASP A 257 11.99 4.42 5.10
C ASP A 257 12.45 3.04 4.57
N ASN A 258 11.51 2.13 4.26
CA ASN A 258 11.80 0.73 3.87
C ASN A 258 11.13 0.29 2.57
N GLY A 259 10.29 1.14 1.98
CA GLY A 259 9.56 0.86 0.76
C GLY A 259 10.51 0.72 -0.42
N GLU A 260 10.13 -0.19 -1.31
CA GLU A 260 10.87 -0.46 -2.52
C GLU A 260 10.00 -0.15 -3.74
N VAL A 261 10.63 0.46 -4.73
CA VAL A 261 10.03 0.78 -6.03
C VAL A 261 9.57 -0.51 -6.72
N LYS A 262 8.29 -0.57 -7.13
CA LYS A 262 7.73 -1.65 -7.95
C LYS A 262 7.58 -1.21 -9.42
N GLU A 263 8.40 -1.72 -10.32
CA GLU A 263 8.22 -1.46 -11.76
C GLU A 263 7.15 -2.34 -12.40
N GLY A 264 6.85 -3.53 -11.85
CA GLY A 264 5.86 -4.41 -12.46
C GLY A 264 5.42 -5.60 -11.60
N LEU A 265 4.59 -6.46 -12.19
CA LEU A 265 4.12 -7.71 -11.61
C LEU A 265 4.64 -8.92 -12.40
N GLY A 266 5.15 -9.93 -11.68
CA GLY A 266 5.54 -11.21 -12.23
C GLY A 266 4.69 -12.37 -11.70
N VAL A 267 4.67 -13.48 -12.43
CA VAL A 267 4.02 -14.73 -12.01
C VAL A 267 5.12 -15.67 -11.50
N PRO A 268 5.06 -16.11 -10.23
CA PRO A 268 6.06 -16.98 -9.66
C PRO A 268 5.97 -18.34 -10.36
N GLN A 269 7.12 -18.95 -10.65
CA GLN A 269 7.12 -20.33 -11.11
C GLN A 269 6.67 -21.28 -9.98
N LYS A 270 6.12 -22.45 -10.35
CA LYS A 270 5.67 -23.53 -9.46
C LYS A 270 6.70 -24.01 -8.41
N LEU A 271 7.93 -23.51 -8.44
CA LEU A 271 9.05 -23.90 -7.57
C LEU A 271 8.96 -23.38 -6.12
N HIS A 272 8.02 -22.47 -5.80
CA HIS A 272 7.89 -21.92 -4.44
C HIS A 272 6.62 -22.38 -3.69
N GLN A 273 6.24 -23.65 -3.89
CA GLN A 273 5.05 -24.32 -3.31
C GLN A 273 4.95 -24.37 -1.77
N ARG A 274 5.83 -23.73 -1.00
CA ARG A 274 5.65 -23.65 0.46
C ARG A 274 4.57 -22.66 0.90
N ASN A 275 4.07 -21.79 0.02
CA ASN A 275 2.84 -21.02 0.26
C ASN A 275 1.99 -20.98 -1.03
N PRO A 276 0.92 -21.80 -1.12
CA PRO A 276 0.15 -22.01 -2.34
C PRO A 276 -0.81 -20.87 -2.71
N SER A 277 -0.84 -19.77 -1.97
CA SER A 277 -1.60 -18.57 -2.34
C SER A 277 -0.90 -17.88 -3.52
N GLY A 278 -1.23 -18.33 -4.74
CA GLY A 278 -0.65 -17.94 -6.04
C GLY A 278 -0.91 -16.49 -6.46
N GLY A 279 -0.45 -15.54 -5.64
CA GLY A 279 -0.45 -14.13 -5.99
C GLY A 279 0.66 -13.78 -6.98
N ASN A 280 0.43 -12.72 -7.75
CA ASN A 280 1.46 -12.05 -8.55
C ASN A 280 2.54 -11.47 -7.61
N TRP A 281 3.80 -11.63 -7.97
CA TRP A 281 4.94 -11.13 -7.20
C TRP A 281 5.46 -9.85 -7.83
N PRO A 282 5.56 -8.75 -7.06
CA PRO A 282 6.12 -7.52 -7.60
C PRO A 282 7.62 -7.69 -7.85
N TYR A 283 8.08 -7.19 -9.00
CA TYR A 283 9.50 -7.06 -9.28
C TYR A 283 9.91 -5.60 -9.33
N LYS A 284 11.16 -5.34 -8.93
CA LYS A 284 11.76 -4.02 -8.86
C LYS A 284 12.14 -3.51 -10.23
N ARG A 285 12.78 -4.34 -11.06
CA ARG A 285 13.12 -4.04 -12.47
C ARG A 285 13.61 -5.27 -13.23
N ILE A 286 13.58 -5.18 -14.56
CA ILE A 286 14.29 -6.10 -15.45
C ILE A 286 15.75 -5.62 -15.57
N LEU A 287 16.71 -6.47 -15.21
CA LEU A 287 18.14 -6.16 -15.20
C LEU A 287 18.82 -6.43 -16.54
N ALA A 288 18.45 -7.53 -17.19
CA ALA A 288 19.03 -7.97 -18.45
C ALA A 288 18.06 -8.90 -19.18
N HIS A 289 18.35 -9.18 -20.45
CA HIS A 289 17.71 -10.23 -21.20
C HIS A 289 18.77 -11.11 -21.90
N LYS A 290 18.38 -12.33 -22.27
CA LYS A 290 19.17 -13.21 -23.12
C LYS A 290 18.23 -14.02 -24.03
N THR A 291 18.72 -14.38 -25.20
CA THR A 291 18.01 -15.28 -26.12
C THR A 291 18.66 -16.65 -26.05
N GLU A 292 17.90 -17.66 -25.68
CA GLU A 292 18.37 -19.04 -25.67
C GLU A 292 18.49 -19.61 -27.08
N ALA A 293 19.19 -20.75 -27.24
CA ALA A 293 19.44 -21.36 -28.55
C ALA A 293 18.15 -21.73 -29.31
N ASN A 294 17.03 -21.94 -28.60
CA ASN A 294 15.71 -22.20 -29.18
C ASN A 294 14.94 -20.93 -29.57
N GLY A 295 15.56 -19.75 -29.45
CA GLY A 295 14.92 -18.45 -29.71
C GLY A 295 14.08 -17.90 -28.56
N THR A 296 14.00 -18.59 -27.42
CA THR A 296 13.24 -18.10 -26.26
C THR A 296 13.97 -16.95 -25.59
N VAL A 297 13.29 -15.83 -25.41
CA VAL A 297 13.80 -14.68 -24.65
C VAL A 297 13.53 -14.90 -23.16
N MET A 298 14.60 -14.84 -22.37
CA MET A 298 14.59 -14.90 -20.92
C MET A 298 15.03 -13.55 -20.35
N TYR A 299 14.47 -13.17 -19.21
CA TYR A 299 14.71 -11.88 -18.54
C TYR A 299 15.30 -12.13 -17.16
N LEU A 300 16.41 -11.48 -16.84
CA LEU A 300 16.94 -11.45 -15.49
C LEU A 300 16.20 -10.38 -14.70
N VAL A 301 15.48 -10.78 -13.66
CA VAL A 301 14.58 -9.89 -12.92
C VAL A 301 15.06 -9.74 -11.49
N LYS A 302 15.07 -8.49 -11.02
CA LYS A 302 15.28 -8.17 -9.62
C LYS A 302 13.95 -8.08 -8.91
N TRP A 303 13.68 -8.99 -7.98
CA TRP A 303 12.43 -9.01 -7.22
C TRP A 303 12.36 -7.89 -6.16
N VAL A 304 11.16 -7.56 -5.70
CA VAL A 304 10.98 -6.70 -4.52
C VAL A 304 11.29 -7.50 -3.26
N GLY A 305 12.07 -6.90 -2.36
CA GLY A 305 12.55 -7.46 -1.11
C GLY A 305 13.90 -8.20 -1.25
N LYS A 306 14.50 -8.54 -0.10
CA LYS A 306 15.79 -9.27 -0.03
C LYS A 306 15.66 -10.79 -0.02
N ARG A 307 14.44 -11.31 -0.14
CA ARG A 307 14.16 -12.74 0.03
C ARG A 307 14.63 -13.58 -1.16
N PHE A 308 14.47 -13.04 -2.37
CA PHE A 308 14.76 -13.75 -3.60
C PHE A 308 16.04 -13.20 -4.23
N LEU A 309 16.84 -14.10 -4.77
CA LEU A 309 17.95 -13.72 -5.64
C LEU A 309 17.39 -13.26 -6.98
N ASP A 310 18.19 -12.48 -7.72
CA ASP A 310 17.87 -12.15 -9.09
C ASP A 310 17.71 -13.45 -9.91
N GLU A 311 16.64 -13.57 -10.68
CA GLU A 311 16.25 -14.82 -11.35
C GLU A 311 15.96 -14.61 -12.83
N TRP A 312 16.33 -15.60 -13.67
CA TRP A 312 15.96 -15.64 -15.07
C TRP A 312 14.54 -16.19 -15.24
N VAL A 313 13.63 -15.40 -15.80
CA VAL A 313 12.23 -15.76 -16.03
C VAL A 313 11.84 -15.65 -17.50
N GLY A 314 10.85 -16.44 -17.91
CA GLY A 314 10.29 -16.39 -19.27
C GLY A 314 9.35 -15.20 -19.49
N LYS A 315 9.12 -14.85 -20.77
CA LYS A 315 8.27 -13.72 -21.17
C LYS A 315 6.83 -13.73 -20.65
N ASN A 316 6.30 -14.91 -20.34
CA ASN A 316 4.94 -15.14 -19.84
C ASN A 316 4.84 -15.05 -18.31
N GLN A 317 5.97 -14.89 -17.63
CA GLN A 317 6.06 -14.69 -16.19
C GLN A 317 6.16 -13.22 -15.81
N LEU A 318 6.10 -12.31 -16.78
CA LEU A 318 6.12 -10.87 -16.57
C LEU A 318 4.85 -10.27 -17.13
N CYS A 319 4.37 -9.20 -16.50
CA CYS A 319 3.30 -8.38 -17.05
C CYS A 319 3.66 -7.96 -18.48
N GLN A 320 2.69 -8.06 -19.39
CA GLN A 320 2.91 -7.80 -20.80
C GLN A 320 3.31 -6.33 -21.03
N GLU A 321 2.65 -5.37 -20.37
CA GLU A 321 2.93 -3.95 -20.55
C GLU A 321 4.36 -3.60 -20.15
N ASP A 322 4.78 -3.99 -18.94
CA ASP A 322 6.09 -3.66 -18.40
C ASP A 322 7.22 -4.32 -19.20
N ARG A 323 7.02 -5.58 -19.61
CA ARG A 323 7.95 -6.30 -20.50
C ARG A 323 8.05 -5.62 -21.87
N MET A 324 6.92 -5.25 -22.48
CA MET A 324 6.93 -4.60 -23.79
C MET A 324 7.64 -3.25 -23.74
N LYS A 325 7.46 -2.48 -22.67
CA LYS A 325 8.21 -1.25 -22.46
C LYS A 325 9.72 -1.51 -22.42
N TYR A 326 10.15 -2.50 -21.63
CA TYR A 326 11.55 -2.91 -21.59
C TYR A 326 12.07 -3.37 -22.95
N ASP A 327 11.29 -4.20 -23.67
CA ASP A 327 11.64 -4.72 -24.99
C ASP A 327 11.85 -3.59 -26.01
N ILE A 328 11.00 -2.56 -25.98
CA ILE A 328 11.12 -1.37 -26.83
C ILE A 328 12.37 -0.57 -26.46
N ASP A 329 12.59 -0.32 -25.16
CA ASP A 329 13.71 0.48 -24.67
C ASP A 329 15.08 -0.18 -24.91
N HIS A 330 15.12 -1.51 -25.04
CA HIS A 330 16.35 -2.31 -25.19
C HIS A 330 16.42 -3.07 -26.53
N GLU A 331 15.53 -2.77 -27.48
CA GLU A 331 15.49 -3.34 -28.83
C GLU A 331 15.48 -4.89 -28.85
N VAL A 332 14.75 -5.50 -27.91
CA VAL A 332 14.69 -6.97 -27.74
C VAL A 332 13.93 -7.60 -28.92
N GLN A 333 14.60 -8.48 -29.66
CA GLN A 333 14.01 -9.19 -30.80
C GLN A 333 13.40 -10.53 -30.37
N HIS A 334 12.13 -10.75 -30.70
CA HIS A 334 11.43 -12.01 -30.45
C HIS A 334 11.33 -12.81 -31.77
N PRO A 335 12.04 -13.93 -31.93
CA PRO A 335 11.98 -14.73 -33.14
C PRO A 335 10.56 -15.31 -33.34
N GLY A 336 10.07 -15.23 -34.58
CA GLY A 336 8.74 -15.73 -34.95
C GLY A 336 7.59 -14.72 -34.82
N VAL A 337 7.83 -13.52 -34.31
CA VAL A 337 6.86 -12.41 -34.41
C VAL A 337 7.19 -11.63 -35.68
N ASN A 338 6.51 -11.95 -36.78
CA ASN A 338 6.63 -11.22 -38.05
C ASN A 338 6.45 -9.72 -37.79
N SER A 339 7.56 -8.99 -37.83
CA SER A 339 7.68 -7.62 -37.36
C SER A 339 7.07 -6.66 -38.39
N GLN A 340 5.74 -6.59 -38.45
CA GLN A 340 5.01 -5.55 -39.20
C GLN A 340 4.36 -4.49 -38.30
N VAL A 341 4.71 -4.43 -37.01
CA VAL A 341 4.34 -3.29 -36.17
C VAL A 341 5.34 -2.17 -36.44
N VAL A 342 5.11 -1.40 -37.50
CA VAL A 342 5.84 -0.16 -37.79
C VAL A 342 5.45 0.87 -36.73
N ILE A 343 6.20 0.92 -35.63
CA ILE A 343 6.10 2.01 -34.66
C ILE A 343 6.65 3.27 -35.34
N LYS A 344 5.76 4.08 -35.90
CA LYS A 344 6.12 5.43 -36.40
C LYS A 344 6.61 6.25 -35.21
N LYS A 345 7.94 6.36 -35.02
CA LYS A 345 8.55 7.33 -34.11
C LYS A 345 8.02 8.72 -34.50
N ARG A 346 7.10 9.28 -33.71
CA ARG A 346 6.77 10.71 -33.80
C ARG A 346 8.05 11.46 -33.44
N ARG A 347 8.72 12.06 -34.43
CA ARG A 347 9.73 13.08 -34.20
C ARG A 347 9.02 14.26 -33.54
N THR A 348 9.25 14.46 -32.24
CA THR A 348 9.04 15.75 -31.59
C THR A 348 10.09 16.70 -32.16
N LEU A 349 9.63 17.78 -32.80
CA LEU A 349 10.43 18.92 -33.21
C LEU A 349 10.65 19.86 -32.02
#